data_AF-A0A9E3U9I6-F1
#
_entry.id   AF-A0A9E3U9I6-F1
#
_cell.length_a   1.000
_cell.length_b   1.000
_cell.length_c   1.000
_cell.angle_alpha   90.00
_cell.angle_beta   90.00
_cell.angle_gamma   90.00
#
_symmetry.space_group_name_H-M   'P 1'
#
loop_
_entity.id
_entity.type
_entity.pdbx_description
1 polymer ?
#
loop_
_entity_poly.entity_id
_entity_poly.type
_entity_poly.pdbx_seq_one_letter_code
_entity_poly.pdbx_strand_id
1 'polypeptide(L)' 'MTGADESLLEELSPEERAWIVADEQRWRRARRIASRHPGVDPGGVYRVLRNLEKTPSERLRASLDHGRLFGLHGT' A
#
# COMPACT_ATOMS: atom_id res chain seq x y z
N MET A 1 16.57 9.88 -1.83
CA MET A 1 16.12 11.17 -1.29
C MET A 1 17.21 12.17 -1.59
N THR A 2 16.94 13.05 -2.54
CA THR A 2 17.74 14.24 -2.84
C THR A 2 17.24 15.40 -1.97
N GLY A 3 18.02 16.46 -1.78
CA GLY A 3 17.66 17.58 -0.89
C GLY A 3 16.35 18.32 -1.22
N ALA A 4 15.80 18.15 -2.43
CA ALA A 4 14.50 18.70 -2.82
C ALA A 4 13.29 17.93 -2.23
N ASP A 5 13.46 16.64 -1.91
CA ASP A 5 12.43 15.83 -1.24
C ASP A 5 12.25 16.29 0.22
N GLU A 6 13.32 16.78 0.86
CA GLU A 6 13.28 17.19 2.26
C GLU A 6 12.52 18.50 2.46
N SER A 7 12.64 19.49 1.55
CA SER A 7 11.90 20.75 1.67
C SER A 7 10.40 20.55 1.45
N LEU A 8 10.00 19.66 0.55
CA LEU A 8 8.59 19.28 0.37
C LEU A 8 7.99 18.61 1.61
N LEU A 9 8.78 17.84 2.35
CA LEU A 9 8.34 17.21 3.60
C LEU A 9 8.22 18.18 4.78
N GLU A 10 8.83 19.37 4.70
CA GLU A 10 8.70 20.42 5.73
C GLU A 10 7.42 21.23 5.58
N GLU A 11 6.86 21.29 4.36
CA GLU A 11 5.60 21.97 4.06
C GLU A 11 4.35 21.13 4.41
N LEU A 12 4.53 19.83 4.67
CA LEU A 12 3.44 18.93 5.02
C LEU A 12 3.01 19.06 6.47
N SER A 13 1.73 18.79 6.72
CA SER A 13 1.26 18.57 8.08
C SER A 13 1.97 17.37 8.73
N PRO A 14 2.03 17.32 10.07
CA PRO A 14 2.60 16.17 10.77
C PRO A 14 1.95 14.83 10.38
N GLU A 15 0.65 14.85 10.08
CA GLU A 15 -0.09 13.65 9.66
C GLU A 15 0.30 13.19 8.25
N GLU A 16 0.37 14.11 7.29
CA GLU A 16 0.81 13.79 5.91
C GLU A 16 2.25 13.29 5.89
N ARG A 17 3.14 13.94 6.66
CA ARG A 17 4.53 13.49 6.81
C ARG A 17 4.59 12.08 7.42
N ALA A 18 3.83 11.83 8.47
CA ALA A 18 3.77 10.50 9.10
C ALA A 18 3.25 9.44 8.11
N TRP A 19 2.25 9.79 7.30
CA TRP A 19 1.71 8.91 6.27
C TRP A 19 2.76 8.56 5.21
N ILE A 20 3.49 9.54 4.67
CA ILE A 20 4.54 9.32 3.66
C ILE A 20 5.67 8.45 4.23
N VAL A 21 6.12 8.73 5.45
CA VAL A 21 7.15 7.94 6.12
C VAL A 21 6.70 6.48 6.27
N ALA A 22 5.47 6.26 6.72
CA ALA A 22 4.92 4.91 6.84
C ALA A 22 4.80 4.21 5.47
N ASP A 23 4.43 4.95 4.42
CA ASP A 23 4.31 4.41 3.06
C ASP A 23 5.66 3.98 2.48
N GLU A 24 6.69 4.82 2.62
CA GLU A 24 8.04 4.52 2.17
C GLU A 24 8.62 3.31 2.94
N GLN A 25 8.35 3.19 4.24
CA GLN A 25 8.74 1.99 5.00
C GLN A 25 8.03 0.72 4.48
N ARG A 26 6.77 0.83 4.08
CA ARG A 26 6.02 -0.29 3.46
C ARG A 26 6.64 -0.69 2.13
N TRP A 27 7.01 0.27 1.29
CA TRP A 27 7.72 0.02 0.04
C TRP A 27 9.08 -0.63 0.24
N ARG A 28 9.88 -0.16 1.21
CA ARG A 28 11.16 -0.78 1.56
C ARG A 28 10.98 -2.23 2.01
N ARG A 29 9.94 -2.52 2.79
CA ARG A 29 9.60 -3.88 3.19
C ARG A 29 9.19 -4.74 1.99
N ALA A 30 8.33 -4.22 1.11
CA ALA A 30 7.88 -4.92 -0.08
C ALA A 30 9.04 -5.30 -1.01
N ARG A 31 9.93 -4.34 -1.30
CA ARG A 31 11.14 -4.56 -2.11
C ARG A 31 12.07 -5.61 -1.49
N ARG A 32 12.23 -5.60 -0.16
CA ARG A 32 13.04 -6.59 0.57
C ARG A 32 12.47 -8.01 0.52
N ILE A 33 11.14 -8.14 0.53
CA ILE A 33 10.49 -9.44 0.37
C ILE A 33 10.66 -9.91 -1.07
N ALA A 34 10.32 -9.08 -2.05
CA ALA A 34 10.45 -9.41 -3.47
C ALA A 34 11.89 -9.81 -3.84
N SER A 35 12.92 -9.15 -3.29
CA SER A 35 14.32 -9.50 -3.57
C SER A 35 14.74 -10.90 -3.09
N ARG A 36 13.98 -11.52 -2.18
CA ARG A 36 14.21 -12.89 -1.68
C ARG A 36 13.43 -13.95 -2.47
N HIS A 37 12.51 -13.54 -3.33
CA HIS A 37 11.60 -14.42 -4.06
C HIS A 37 11.58 -14.06 -5.55
N PRO A 38 12.44 -14.69 -6.38
CA PRO A 38 12.48 -14.45 -7.82
C PRO A 38 11.09 -14.60 -8.46
N GLY A 39 10.71 -13.64 -9.30
CA GLY A 39 9.40 -13.62 -9.98
C GLY A 39 8.27 -12.97 -9.19
N VAL A 40 8.49 -12.52 -7.95
CA VAL A 40 7.50 -11.78 -7.16
C VAL A 40 7.59 -10.28 -7.45
N ASP A 41 6.48 -9.66 -7.85
CA ASP A 41 6.41 -8.21 -8.05
C ASP A 41 6.32 -7.45 -6.69
N PRO A 42 7.23 -6.50 -6.41
CA PRO A 42 7.16 -5.69 -5.19
C PRO A 42 5.87 -4.86 -5.08
N GLY A 43 5.24 -4.46 -6.19
CA GLY A 43 3.95 -3.76 -6.17
C GLY A 43 2.82 -4.63 -5.62
N GLY A 44 2.76 -5.89 -6.04
CA GLY A 44 1.88 -6.91 -5.49
C GLY A 44 2.08 -7.11 -3.98
N VAL A 45 3.34 -7.25 -3.54
CA VAL A 45 3.66 -7.39 -2.10
C VAL A 45 3.23 -6.14 -1.32
N TYR A 46 3.49 -4.94 -1.84
CA TYR A 46 3.05 -3.69 -1.22
C TYR A 46 1.53 -3.66 -0.99
N ARG A 47 0.73 -4.06 -1.98
CA ARG A 47 -0.74 -4.13 -1.85
C ARG A 47 -1.18 -5.09 -0.75
N VAL A 48 -0.53 -6.25 -0.64
CA VAL A 48 -0.81 -7.21 0.44
C VAL A 48 -0.49 -6.59 1.79
N LEU A 49 0.70 -5.99 1.94
CA LEU A 49 1.10 -5.32 3.20
C LEU A 49 0.10 -4.22 3.59
N ARG A 50 -0.34 -3.40 2.64
CA ARG A 50 -1.32 -2.34 2.88
C ARG A 50 -2.69 -2.90 3.30
N ASN A 51 -3.09 -4.04 2.75
CA ASN A 51 -4.34 -4.70 3.16
C ASN A 51 -4.23 -5.36 4.53
N LEU A 52 -3.05 -5.79 4.98
CA LEU A 52 -2.87 -6.37 6.31
C LEU A 52 -2.99 -5.37 7.46
N GLU A 53 -2.82 -4.06 7.18
CA GLU A 53 -3.05 -2.99 8.17
C GLU A 53 -4.53 -2.73 8.43
N LYS A 54 -5.41 -3.15 7.51
CA LYS A 54 -6.86 -3.02 7.65
C LYS A 54 -7.39 -4.14 8.56
N THR A 55 -8.35 -3.79 9.40
CA THR A 55 -9.17 -4.76 10.11
C THR A 55 -9.93 -5.66 9.12
N PRO A 56 -10.38 -6.86 9.54
CA PRO A 56 -11.23 -7.70 8.70
C PRO A 56 -12.44 -6.96 8.11
N SER A 57 -13.12 -6.14 8.91
CA SER A 57 -14.29 -5.35 8.48
C SER A 57 -13.93 -4.29 7.44
N GLU A 58 -12.80 -3.60 7.58
CA GLU A 58 -12.34 -2.62 6.58
C GLU A 58 -11.93 -3.27 5.26
N ARG A 59 -11.30 -4.45 5.32
CA ARG A 59 -11.03 -5.25 4.10
C ARG A 59 -12.33 -5.67 3.43
N LEU A 60 -13.31 -6.14 4.21
CA LEU A 60 -14.63 -6.49 3.68
C LEU A 60 -15.27 -5.28 3.00
N ARG A 61 -15.36 -4.14 3.69
CA ARG A 61 -15.94 -2.91 3.10
C ARG A 61 -15.21 -2.52 1.81
N ALA A 62 -13.88 -2.44 1.81
CA ALA A 62 -13.12 -2.12 0.61
C ALA A 62 -13.36 -3.12 -0.54
N SER A 63 -13.49 -4.40 -0.23
CA SER A 63 -13.83 -5.43 -1.22
C SER A 63 -15.28 -5.35 -1.69
N LEU A 64 -16.23 -4.84 -0.91
CA LEU A 64 -17.61 -4.59 -1.33
C LEU A 64 -17.68 -3.31 -2.18
N ASP A 65 -16.94 -2.26 -1.80
CA ASP A 65 -16.89 -0.97 -2.49
C ASP A 65 -16.19 -1.08 -3.85
N HIS A 66 -15.17 -1.95 -3.96
CA HIS A 66 -14.46 -2.22 -5.21
C HIS A 66 -14.88 -3.52 -5.90
N GLY A 67 -15.68 -4.35 -5.23
CA GLY A 67 -16.17 -5.63 -5.72
C GLY A 67 -17.60 -5.52 -6.20
N ARG A 68 -17.73 -5.40 -7.52
CA ARG A 68 -18.41 -6.34 -8.43
C ARG A 68 -18.88 -7.66 -7.79
N LEU A 69 -19.76 -7.61 -6.79
CA LEU A 69 -20.09 -8.74 -5.92
C LEU A 69 -20.72 -9.95 -6.63
N PHE A 70 -21.12 -9.85 -7.89
CA PHE A 70 -21.68 -10.98 -8.63
C PHE A 70 -21.19 -10.99 -10.07
N GLY A 71 -19.98 -11.52 -10.27
CA GLY A 71 -19.56 -12.09 -11.57
C GLY A 71 -20.02 -13.54 -11.75
N LEU A 72 -20.97 -14.00 -10.94
CA LEU A 72 -21.75 -15.21 -11.17
C LEU A 72 -23.08 -14.75 -11.80
N HIS A 73 -23.30 -15.14 -13.05
CA HIS A 73 -24.41 -14.85 -13.97
C HIS A 73 -24.19 -13.70 -14.97
N GLY A 74 -23.96 -14.10 -16.22
CA GLY A 74 -24.01 -13.24 -17.40
C GLY A 74 -23.49 -13.95 -18.66
N THR A 75 -24.19 -15.03 -19.05
CA THR A 75 -24.23 -15.74 -20.37
C THR A 75 -22.93 -16.04 -21.11
#